data_AF-A0A9D9N0E5-F1
#
_entry.id   AF-A0A9D9N0E5-F1
#
_cell.length_a   1.000
_cell.length_b   1.000
_cell.length_c   1.000
_cell.angle_alpha   90.00
_cell.angle_beta   90.00
_cell.angle_gamma   90.00
#
_symmetry.space_group_name_H-M   'P 1'
#
loop_
_entity.id
_entity.type
_entity.pdbx_description
1 polymer ?
#
loop_
_entity_poly.entity_id
_entity_poly.type
_entity_poly.pdbx_seq_one_letter_code
_entity_poly.pdbx_strand_id
1 'polypeptide(L)'
;MIKKIHIEKFRGFHNVECELGSQITVIAGQNGTQKTVLLGMLSQPFSITDDSNPMKGEAPLCGGNYKSQFGDKFKFSPKYDFTSVH
;
A
#
# COMPACT_ATOMS: atom_id res chain seq x y z
N MET A 1 4.22 11.77 -12.86
CA MET A 1 5.06 11.63 -11.66
C MET A 1 4.20 11.90 -10.44
N ILE A 2 4.30 11.07 -9.39
CA ILE A 2 3.51 11.23 -8.17
C ILE A 2 4.25 12.16 -7.23
N LYS A 3 3.55 13.16 -6.69
CA LYS A 3 4.14 14.23 -5.87
C LYS A 3 3.88 14.08 -4.38
N LYS A 4 2.74 13.48 -4.03
CA LYS A 4 2.22 13.50 -2.67
C LYS A 4 1.39 12.25 -2.39
N ILE A 5 1.43 11.83 -1.14
CA ILE A 5 0.56 10.83 -0.55
C ILE A 5 -0.27 11.52 0.53
N HIS A 6 -1.58 11.31 0.51
CA HIS A 6 -2.48 11.74 1.58
C HIS A 6 -3.21 10.51 2.14
N ILE A 7 -3.13 10.32 3.45
CA ILE A 7 -3.75 9.21 4.18
C ILE A 7 -4.71 9.82 5.19
N GLU A 8 -6.01 9.75 4.90
CA GLU A 8 -7.04 10.27 5.78
C GLU A 8 -7.14 9.48 7.09
N LYS A 9 -7.31 8.16 7.00
CA LYS A 9 -7.41 7.29 8.17
C LYS A 9 -7.06 5.85 7.80
N PHE A 10 -5.96 5.33 8.36
CA PHE A 10 -5.63 3.92 8.25
C PHE A 10 -4.72 3.49 9.41
N ARG A 11 -5.18 2.55 10.24
CA ARG A 11 -4.45 2.13 11.46
C ARG A 11 -4.04 3.32 12.30
N GLY A 12 -2.74 3.51 12.57
CA GLY A 12 -2.26 4.66 13.35
C GLY A 12 -2.01 5.92 12.50
N PHE A 13 -2.29 5.91 11.20
CA PHE A 13 -2.27 7.11 10.37
C PHE A 13 -3.60 7.85 10.49
N HIS A 14 -3.53 9.12 10.85
CA HIS A 14 -4.66 10.04 10.94
C HIS A 14 -4.31 11.36 10.25
N ASN A 15 -4.96 11.65 9.13
CA ASN A 15 -4.79 12.82 8.28
C ASN A 15 -3.31 13.19 8.04
N VAL A 16 -2.56 12.22 7.53
CA VAL A 16 -1.12 12.36 7.27
C VAL A 16 -0.89 12.70 5.81
N GLU A 17 0.00 13.66 5.58
CA GLU A 17 0.48 14.03 4.26
C GLU A 17 1.99 13.83 4.14
N CYS A 18 2.44 13.29 3.01
CA CYS A 18 3.85 13.06 2.74
C CYS A 18 4.18 13.50 1.31
N GLU A 19 5.08 14.46 1.18
CA GLU A 19 5.65 14.82 -0.12
C GLU A 19 6.73 13.82 -0.52
N LEU A 20 6.73 13.44 -1.79
CA LEU A 20 7.72 12.53 -2.33
C LEU A 20 8.92 13.30 -2.88
N GLY A 21 10.11 12.79 -2.61
CA GLY A 21 11.34 13.30 -3.21
C GLY A 21 11.30 13.22 -4.73
N SER A 22 11.97 14.14 -5.40
CA SER A 22 11.97 14.22 -6.87
C SER A 22 12.65 13.02 -7.57
N GLN A 23 13.49 12.27 -6.84
CA GLN A 23 14.21 11.11 -7.35
C GLN A 23 14.15 9.92 -6.39
N ILE A 24 14.49 10.14 -5.13
CA ILE A 24 14.52 9.11 -4.09
C ILE A 24 13.75 9.60 -2.86
N THR A 25 12.92 8.74 -2.28
CA THR A 25 12.25 8.97 -1.00
C THR A 25 12.68 7.90 0.00
N VAL A 26 13.19 8.30 1.16
CA VAL A 26 13.62 7.39 2.22
C VAL A 26 12.52 7.26 3.27
N ILE A 27 12.06 6.04 3.54
CA ILE A 27 11.09 5.72 4.59
C ILE A 27 11.81 4.95 5.70
N ALA A 28 12.03 5.60 6.85
CA ALA A 28 12.78 5.04 7.98
C ALA A 28 12.01 5.16 9.31
N GLY A 29 12.42 4.38 10.32
CA GLY A 29 11.76 4.32 11.63
C GLY A 29 11.98 2.95 12.31
N GLN A 30 11.63 2.83 13.60
CA GLN A 30 11.75 1.57 14.36
C GLN A 30 10.80 0.47 13.86
N ASN A 31 11.02 -0.78 14.25
CA ASN A 31 10.06 -1.85 13.95
C ASN A 31 8.71 -1.55 14.60
N GLY A 32 7.61 -1.94 13.93
CA GLY A 32 6.25 -1.61 14.38
C GLY A 32 5.76 -0.21 14.00
N THR A 33 6.60 0.69 13.43
CA THR A 33 6.17 2.05 13.02
C THR A 33 5.47 2.11 11.66
N GLN A 34 4.77 1.04 11.27
CA GLN A 34 3.89 1.03 10.09
C GLN A 34 4.58 1.30 8.72
N LYS A 35 5.92 1.15 8.60
CA LYS A 35 6.64 1.33 7.32
C LYS A 35 6.16 0.36 6.22
N THR A 36 6.04 -0.93 6.55
CA THR A 36 5.50 -1.95 5.62
C THR A 36 4.04 -1.67 5.26
N VAL A 37 3.27 -1.11 6.20
CA VAL A 37 1.88 -0.71 5.98
C VAL A 37 1.82 0.45 4.97
N LEU A 38 2.66 1.47 5.11
CA LEU A 38 2.78 2.57 4.15
C LEU A 38 3.15 2.07 2.75
N LEU A 39 4.16 1.22 2.63
CA LEU A 39 4.55 0.62 1.35
C LEU A 39 3.44 -0.25 0.75
N GLY A 40 2.73 -1.01 1.58
CA GLY A 40 1.58 -1.81 1.16
C GLY A 40 0.42 -0.97 0.66
N MET A 41 0.17 0.21 1.25
CA MET A 41 -0.84 1.15 0.75
C MET A 41 -0.40 1.75 -0.58
N LEU A 42 0.88 2.10 -0.69
CA LEU A 42 1.42 2.64 -1.93
C LEU A 42 1.36 1.64 -3.09
N SER A 43 1.46 0.34 -2.85
CA SER A 43 1.37 -0.65 -3.93
C SER A 43 -0.05 -0.87 -4.45
N GLN A 44 -1.10 -0.53 -3.68
CA GLN A 44 -2.49 -0.79 -4.08
C GLN A 44 -2.89 -0.06 -5.38
N PRO A 45 -2.68 1.28 -5.52
CA PRO A 45 -3.07 2.01 -6.73
C PRO A 45 -2.35 1.58 -8.00
N PHE A 46 -1.20 0.91 -7.89
CA PHE A 46 -0.44 0.42 -9.05
C PHE A 46 -0.70 -1.05 -9.38
N SER A 47 -1.70 -1.66 -8.76
CA SER A 47 -2.10 -3.02 -9.13
C SER A 47 -2.68 -3.03 -10.53
N ILE A 48 -2.32 -4.05 -11.32
CA ILE A 48 -2.84 -4.23 -12.68
C ILE A 48 -4.24 -4.84 -12.58
N THR A 49 -5.26 -4.00 -12.72
CA THR A 49 -6.67 -4.41 -12.64
C THR A 49 -7.43 -4.27 -13.95
N ASP A 50 -6.88 -3.55 -14.94
CA ASP A 50 -7.51 -3.28 -16.22
C ASP A 50 -7.47 -4.51 -17.13
N ASP A 51 -8.63 -4.87 -17.67
CA ASP A 51 -8.87 -5.98 -18.57
C ASP A 51 -8.14 -5.87 -19.90
N SER A 52 -7.86 -4.63 -20.34
CA SER A 52 -7.15 -4.33 -21.57
C SER A 52 -5.63 -4.26 -21.40
N ASN A 53 -5.13 -4.34 -20.16
CA ASN A 53 -3.69 -4.25 -19.90
C ASN A 53 -2.97 -5.52 -20.40
N PRO A 54 -1.94 -5.40 -21.26
CA PRO A 54 -1.25 -6.57 -21.81
C PRO A 54 -0.52 -7.41 -20.76
N MET A 55 -0.26 -6.86 -19.58
CA MET A 55 0.32 -7.59 -18.45
C MET A 55 -0.75 -8.28 -17.57
N LYS A 56 -2.03 -8.19 -17.92
CA LYS A 56 -3.09 -8.86 -17.17
C LYS A 56 -2.97 -10.38 -17.34
N GLY A 57 -2.83 -11.09 -16.22
CA GLY A 57 -2.67 -12.54 -16.19
C GLY A 57 -1.22 -13.02 -16.24
N GLU A 58 -0.28 -12.10 -16.50
CA GLU A 58 1.15 -12.40 -16.43
C GLU A 58 1.60 -12.61 -14.99
N ALA A 59 2.64 -13.45 -14.82
CA ALA A 59 3.21 -13.78 -13.53
C ALA A 59 4.67 -13.30 -13.43
N PRO A 60 5.15 -12.93 -12.24
CA PRO A 60 6.56 -12.70 -11.99
C PRO A 60 7.41 -13.96 -12.22
N LEU A 61 8.68 -13.79 -12.57
CA LEU A 61 9.64 -14.90 -12.71
C LEU A 61 9.81 -15.70 -11.41
N CYS A 62 9.56 -15.07 -10.26
CA CYS A 62 9.58 -15.70 -8.94
C CYS A 62 8.24 -16.37 -8.55
N GLY A 63 7.28 -16.43 -9.46
CA GLY A 63 5.93 -16.94 -9.20
C GLY A 63 5.01 -15.91 -8.54
N GLY A 64 3.73 -16.27 -8.40
CA GLY A 64 2.69 -15.39 -7.87
C GLY A 64 2.01 -14.55 -8.95
N ASN A 65 1.45 -13.40 -8.58
CA ASN A 65 0.79 -12.48 -9.51
C ASN A 65 1.23 -11.02 -9.25
N TYR A 66 1.09 -10.15 -10.25
CA TYR A 66 1.37 -8.72 -10.11
C TYR A 66 0.28 -7.95 -9.32
N LYS A 67 -0.77 -8.64 -8.88
CA LYS A 67 -1.87 -8.03 -8.13
C LYS A 67 -1.48 -7.98 -6.66
N SER A 68 -1.36 -6.78 -6.11
CA SER A 68 -1.12 -6.62 -4.68
C SER A 68 -2.42 -6.89 -3.91
N GLN A 69 -2.75 -8.16 -3.63
CA GLN A 69 -3.98 -8.43 -2.87
C GLN A 69 -3.91 -7.77 -1.49
N PHE A 70 -5.02 -7.13 -1.13
CA PHE A 70 -5.12 -6.40 0.13
C PHE A 70 -4.87 -7.30 1.34
N GLY A 71 -5.42 -8.52 1.35
CA GLY A 71 -5.21 -9.51 2.41
C GLY A 71 -3.77 -10.02 2.53
N ASP A 72 -2.99 -10.00 1.45
CA ASP A 72 -1.58 -10.42 1.45
C ASP A 72 -0.69 -9.36 2.10
N LYS A 73 -1.05 -8.08 1.96
CA LYS A 73 -0.27 -6.94 2.48
C LYS A 73 -0.75 -6.49 3.85
N PHE A 74 -2.03 -6.68 4.15
CA PHE A 74 -2.66 -6.24 5.39
C PHE A 74 -3.31 -7.43 6.08
N LYS A 75 -2.61 -7.98 7.09
CA LYS A 75 -3.21 -8.92 8.02
C LYS A 75 -4.07 -8.15 9.00
N PHE A 76 -5.38 -8.17 8.79
CA PHE A 76 -6.33 -7.52 9.69
C PHE A 76 -6.51 -8.33 10.97
N SER A 77 -6.51 -7.64 12.10
CA SER A 77 -6.86 -8.25 13.37
C SER A 77 -8.34 -8.02 13.66
N PRO A 78 -9.16 -9.07 13.82
CA PRO A 78 -10.56 -8.92 14.24
C PRO A 78 -10.71 -8.19 15.59
N LYS A 79 -9.64 -8.16 16.41
CA LYS A 79 -9.61 -7.54 17.73
C LYS A 79 -9.21 -6.05 17.69
N TYR A 80 -8.45 -5.61 16.69
CA TYR A 80 -7.86 -4.26 16.68
C TYR A 80 -8.24 -3.45 15.45
N ASP A 81 -8.61 -4.09 14.34
CA ASP A 81 -9.03 -3.45 13.09
C ASP A 81 -10.56 -3.60 12.95
N PHE A 82 -11.31 -2.69 13.59
CA PHE A 82 -12.78 -2.72 13.59
C PHE A 82 -13.37 -2.06 12.33
N THR A 83 -14.42 -2.64 11.76
CA THR A 83 -15.13 -2.14 10.56
C THR A 83 -16.09 -0.98 10.83
N SER A 84 -16.02 -0.33 11.99
CA SER A 84 -16.96 0.72 12.37
C SER A 84 -16.28 1.83 13.15
N VAL A 85 -15.86 2.86 12.43
CA VAL A 85 -15.80 4.23 12.93
C VAL A 85 -15.88 5.14 11.71
N HIS A 86 -17.06 5.74 11.53
CA HIS A 86 -17.32 6.85 10.60
C HIS A 86 -16.19 7.88 10.60
#